data_AF-A0A397DCG6-F1
#
_entry.id   AF-A0A397DCG6-F1
#
_cell.length_a   1.000
_cell.length_b   1.000
_cell.length_c   1.000
_cell.angle_alpha   90.00
_cell.angle_beta   90.00
_cell.angle_gamma   90.00
#
_symmetry.space_group_name_H-M   'P 1'
#
loop_
_entity.id
_entity.type
_entity.pdbx_description
1 polymer ?
#
loop_
_entity_poly.entity_id
_entity_poly.type
_entity_poly.pdbx_seq_one_letter_code
_entity_poly.pdbx_strand_id
1 'polypeptide(L)'
;MAELGFTTVRTFYSTYHGHDVAPIAAKYGLQLYLGVFMTTEDWYQKQVNSAVLAVQNYPDTIKSILVGNENIKREDPFNASFIASQINSIRLRIKNETGRVVPVGTVQRTPDWLQDDPSILAMADASDVIGVNIYPFYDVSFDPFQPQASLNGVWNAMAEKFGGDQKLLITETGWPTGGTPTFIAPNNIPSFNNAHLYYNAFMSWMQTHGRHGDVWYSMYDPRPEEKFTFDV
;
A
#
# COMPACT_ATOMS: atom_id res chain seq x y z
N MET A 1 -14.79 -9.59 -6.95
CA MET A 1 -14.27 -9.26 -5.60
C MET A 1 -15.39 -9.29 -4.56
N ALA A 2 -16.40 -8.40 -4.63
CA ALA A 2 -17.49 -8.41 -3.64
C ALA A 2 -18.20 -9.77 -3.50
N GLU A 3 -18.54 -10.42 -4.63
CA GLU A 3 -19.12 -11.78 -4.65
C GLU A 3 -18.22 -12.87 -4.08
N LEU A 4 -16.91 -12.62 -4.00
CA LEU A 4 -15.91 -13.51 -3.40
C LEU A 4 -15.66 -13.18 -1.91
N GLY A 5 -16.47 -12.30 -1.31
CA GLY A 5 -16.40 -11.94 0.11
C GLY A 5 -15.40 -10.83 0.46
N PHE A 6 -14.73 -10.21 -0.52
CA PHE A 6 -13.88 -9.05 -0.25
C PHE A 6 -14.74 -7.83 0.08
N THR A 7 -14.40 -7.11 1.14
CA THR A 7 -15.11 -5.92 1.60
C THR A 7 -14.33 -4.64 1.40
N THR A 8 -13.01 -4.72 1.28
CA THR A 8 -12.10 -3.58 1.10
C THR A 8 -11.10 -3.90 0.01
N VAL A 9 -10.78 -2.91 -0.82
CA VAL A 9 -9.73 -3.00 -1.84
C VAL A 9 -8.80 -1.81 -1.73
N ARG A 10 -7.53 -2.01 -2.07
CA ARG A 10 -6.55 -0.93 -2.24
C ARG A 10 -6.36 -0.67 -3.71
N THR A 11 -6.26 0.60 -4.09
CA THR A 11 -5.85 1.00 -5.43
C THR A 11 -4.59 1.84 -5.39
N PHE A 12 -3.84 1.84 -6.49
CA PHE A 12 -2.70 2.73 -6.69
C PHE A 12 -3.11 4.11 -7.20
N TYR A 13 -4.24 4.14 -7.91
CA TYR A 13 -4.79 5.32 -8.56
C TYR A 13 -6.18 5.63 -8.02
N SER A 14 -6.55 6.91 -8.05
CA SER A 14 -7.91 7.38 -7.84
C SER A 14 -8.67 7.41 -9.15
N THR A 15 -7.95 7.61 -10.27
CA THR A 15 -8.45 7.43 -11.64
C THR A 15 -7.55 6.50 -12.43
N TYR A 16 -8.14 5.53 -13.12
CA TYR A 16 -7.41 4.58 -13.96
C TYR A 16 -8.01 4.55 -15.35
N HIS A 17 -7.20 4.83 -16.38
CA HIS A 17 -7.63 5.00 -17.79
C HIS A 17 -8.87 5.89 -17.97
N GLY A 18 -8.91 7.01 -17.23
CA GLY A 18 -9.99 8.00 -17.33
C GLY A 18 -11.25 7.64 -16.54
N HIS A 19 -11.24 6.56 -15.77
CA HIS A 19 -12.36 6.17 -14.90
C HIS A 19 -12.04 6.42 -13.43
N ASP A 20 -12.94 7.14 -12.74
CA ASP A 20 -12.87 7.28 -11.28
C ASP A 20 -13.15 5.93 -10.60
N VAL A 21 -12.30 5.55 -9.65
CA VAL A 21 -12.41 4.26 -8.95
C VAL A 21 -13.57 4.26 -7.93
N ALA A 22 -13.75 5.36 -7.20
CA ALA A 22 -14.72 5.48 -6.12
C ALA A 22 -16.18 5.14 -6.50
N PRO A 23 -16.76 5.67 -7.59
CA PRO A 23 -18.12 5.30 -7.99
C PRO A 23 -18.28 3.81 -8.30
N ILE A 24 -17.23 3.17 -8.85
CA ILE A 24 -17.24 1.74 -9.16
C ILE A 24 -17.26 0.93 -7.87
N ALA A 25 -16.39 1.23 -6.92
CA ALA A 25 -16.36 0.54 -5.64
C ALA A 25 -17.67 0.73 -4.84
N ALA A 26 -18.17 1.96 -4.80
CA ALA A 26 -19.44 2.30 -4.15
C ALA A 26 -20.61 1.48 -4.71
N LYS A 27 -20.71 1.35 -6.04
CA LYS A 27 -21.73 0.55 -6.72
C LYS A 27 -21.75 -0.91 -6.25
N TYR A 28 -20.60 -1.47 -5.90
CA TYR A 28 -20.47 -2.87 -5.45
C TYR A 28 -20.30 -3.02 -3.93
N GLY A 29 -20.50 -1.95 -3.16
CA GLY A 29 -20.39 -1.98 -1.70
C GLY A 29 -18.98 -2.27 -1.18
N LEU A 30 -17.95 -1.99 -1.98
CA LEU A 30 -16.54 -2.14 -1.58
C LEU A 30 -16.03 -0.84 -0.97
N GLN A 31 -15.26 -0.96 0.12
CA GLN A 31 -14.51 0.15 0.67
C GLN A 31 -13.12 0.28 0.03
N LEU A 32 -12.53 1.48 0.10
CA LEU A 32 -11.28 1.84 -0.55
C LEU A 32 -10.23 2.36 0.43
N TYR A 33 -9.06 1.75 0.36
CA TYR A 33 -7.80 2.47 0.56
C TYR A 33 -7.43 3.09 -0.80
N LEU A 34 -7.93 4.30 -1.05
CA LEU A 34 -7.87 4.94 -2.36
C LEU A 34 -6.48 5.54 -2.59
N GLY A 35 -5.74 5.00 -3.56
CA GLY A 35 -4.44 5.54 -3.94
C GLY A 35 -4.57 6.87 -4.67
N VAL A 36 -3.60 7.75 -4.47
CA VAL A 36 -3.34 8.92 -5.31
C VAL A 36 -1.96 8.70 -5.89
N PHE A 37 -1.92 8.23 -7.15
CA PHE A 37 -0.65 7.91 -7.80
C PHE A 37 0.20 9.17 -7.95
N MET A 38 1.41 9.15 -7.42
CA MET A 38 2.32 10.28 -7.44
C MET A 38 3.16 10.26 -8.71
N THR A 39 3.17 11.37 -9.43
CA THR A 39 3.95 11.57 -10.66
C THR A 39 4.28 13.06 -10.82
N THR A 40 5.30 13.37 -11.61
CA THR A 40 5.63 14.74 -12.02
C THR A 40 4.84 15.19 -13.25
N GLU A 41 4.07 14.29 -13.85
CA GLU A 41 3.26 14.57 -15.02
C GLU A 41 2.01 15.41 -14.68
N ASP A 42 1.58 16.23 -15.64
CA ASP A 42 0.45 17.18 -15.46
C ASP A 42 -0.86 16.52 -15.02
N TRP A 43 -1.02 15.21 -15.27
CA TRP A 43 -2.21 14.48 -14.87
C TRP A 43 -2.25 14.12 -13.38
N TYR A 44 -1.19 14.33 -12.59
CA TYR A 44 -1.21 14.16 -11.13
C TYR A 44 -2.39 14.89 -10.48
N GLN A 45 -2.68 16.12 -10.93
CA GLN A 45 -3.81 16.89 -10.38
C GLN A 45 -5.16 16.24 -10.63
N LYS A 46 -5.31 15.42 -11.68
CA LYS A 46 -6.53 14.62 -11.89
C LYS A 46 -6.68 13.56 -10.81
N GLN A 47 -5.58 12.93 -10.37
CA GLN A 47 -5.61 11.98 -9.26
C GLN A 47 -6.06 12.66 -7.97
N VAL A 48 -5.48 13.83 -7.66
CA VAL A 48 -5.84 14.61 -6.47
C VAL A 48 -7.30 15.05 -6.51
N ASN A 49 -7.75 15.62 -7.63
CA ASN A 49 -9.15 16.06 -7.79
C ASN A 49 -10.13 14.90 -7.61
N SER A 50 -9.86 13.74 -8.21
CA SER A 50 -10.71 12.56 -8.07
C SER A 50 -10.78 12.05 -6.64
N ALA A 51 -9.67 12.06 -5.90
CA ALA A 51 -9.66 11.66 -4.48
C ALA A 51 -10.49 12.61 -3.60
N VAL A 52 -10.43 13.92 -3.84
CA VAL A 52 -11.28 14.90 -3.13
C VAL A 52 -12.76 14.67 -3.45
N LEU A 53 -13.11 14.50 -4.73
CA LEU A 53 -14.48 14.22 -5.17
C LEU A 53 -14.99 12.86 -4.66
N ALA A 54 -14.12 11.87 -4.53
CA ALA A 54 -14.43 10.58 -3.95
C ALA A 54 -14.88 10.73 -2.49
N VAL A 55 -14.16 11.52 -1.69
CA VAL A 55 -14.56 11.81 -0.29
C VAL A 55 -15.85 12.62 -0.22
N GLN A 56 -16.05 13.55 -1.15
CA GLN A 56 -17.27 14.37 -1.20
C GLN A 56 -18.52 13.54 -1.51
N ASN A 57 -18.44 12.72 -2.56
CA ASN A 57 -19.59 12.07 -3.17
C ASN A 57 -19.81 10.63 -2.70
N TYR A 58 -18.76 9.96 -2.21
CA TYR A 58 -18.78 8.56 -1.77
C TYR A 58 -18.09 8.39 -0.40
N PRO A 59 -18.46 9.17 0.64
CA PRO A 59 -17.74 9.18 1.91
C PRO A 59 -17.68 7.82 2.61
N ASP A 60 -18.74 7.01 2.54
CA ASP A 60 -18.81 5.69 3.18
C ASP A 60 -17.93 4.63 2.48
N THR A 61 -17.53 4.93 1.24
CA THR A 61 -16.64 4.10 0.42
C THR A 61 -15.18 4.32 0.81
N ILE A 62 -14.79 5.47 1.36
CA ILE A 62 -13.36 5.82 1.56
C ILE A 62 -12.92 5.51 3.00
N LYS A 63 -12.08 4.48 3.16
CA LYS A 63 -11.40 4.20 4.45
C LYS A 63 -10.19 5.09 4.67
N SER A 64 -9.39 5.31 3.63
CA SER A 64 -8.28 6.26 3.66
C SER A 64 -7.89 6.70 2.26
N ILE A 65 -7.13 7.80 2.20
CA ILE A 65 -6.41 8.25 1.01
C ILE A 65 -4.93 7.93 1.20
N LEU A 66 -4.33 7.23 0.23
CA LEU A 66 -2.92 6.85 0.24
C LEU A 66 -2.16 7.61 -0.86
N VAL A 67 -1.37 8.60 -0.47
CA VAL A 67 -0.67 9.54 -1.35
C VAL A 67 0.70 8.98 -1.70
N GLY A 68 0.88 8.55 -2.95
CA GLY A 68 2.10 7.89 -3.41
C GLY A 68 2.24 6.43 -2.97
N ASN A 69 3.16 5.73 -3.65
CA ASN A 69 3.56 4.36 -3.41
C ASN A 69 5.05 4.18 -3.75
N GLU A 70 5.88 3.91 -2.74
CA GLU A 70 7.31 3.63 -2.87
C GLU A 70 8.13 4.76 -3.52
N ASN A 71 7.63 6.00 -3.42
CA ASN A 71 8.18 7.16 -4.10
C ASN A 71 9.45 7.75 -3.48
N ILE A 72 9.89 7.28 -2.31
CA ILE A 72 11.20 7.68 -1.75
C ILE A 72 12.34 6.77 -2.22
N LYS A 73 12.07 5.84 -3.14
CA LYS A 73 13.13 5.05 -3.79
C LYS A 73 14.10 5.98 -4.52
N ARG A 74 15.38 5.62 -4.52
CA ARG A 74 16.50 6.45 -5.02
C ARG A 74 16.32 7.02 -6.42
N GLU A 75 15.52 6.36 -7.27
CA GLU A 75 15.34 6.71 -8.68
C GLU A 75 14.15 7.65 -8.92
N ASP A 76 13.28 7.80 -7.94
CA ASP A 76 12.13 8.69 -8.04
C ASP A 76 12.55 10.14 -7.70
N PRO A 77 11.92 11.15 -8.33
CA PRO A 77 12.24 12.56 -8.07
C PRO A 77 11.68 13.10 -6.75
N PHE A 78 11.05 12.24 -5.94
CA PHE A 78 10.36 12.61 -4.72
C PHE A 78 11.17 12.30 -3.47
N ASN A 79 10.90 13.01 -2.39
CA ASN A 79 11.49 12.76 -1.08
C ASN A 79 10.43 12.84 0.01
N ALA A 80 10.79 12.40 1.22
CA ALA A 80 9.84 12.29 2.34
C ALA A 80 9.17 13.63 2.68
N SER A 81 9.93 14.73 2.66
CA SER A 81 9.40 16.09 2.90
C SER A 81 8.36 16.51 1.86
N PHE A 82 8.60 16.21 0.58
CA PHE A 82 7.64 16.47 -0.48
C PHE A 82 6.36 15.65 -0.27
N ILE A 83 6.46 14.36 0.02
CA ILE A 83 5.30 13.49 0.26
C ILE A 83 4.51 14.00 1.48
N ALA A 84 5.17 14.35 2.58
CA ALA A 84 4.52 14.95 3.75
C ALA A 84 3.75 16.23 3.39
N SER A 85 4.31 17.08 2.52
CA SER A 85 3.63 18.28 2.02
C SER A 85 2.37 17.95 1.20
N GLN A 86 2.42 16.90 0.37
CA GLN A 86 1.28 16.45 -0.43
C GLN A 86 0.17 15.89 0.45
N ILE A 87 0.52 15.07 1.44
CA ILE A 87 -0.43 14.54 2.44
C ILE A 87 -1.17 15.70 3.12
N ASN A 88 -0.43 16.69 3.64
CA ASN A 88 -1.02 17.84 4.31
C ASN A 88 -1.89 18.71 3.39
N SER A 89 -1.42 18.94 2.14
CA SER A 89 -2.17 19.71 1.14
C SER A 89 -3.50 19.03 0.79
N ILE A 90 -3.48 17.73 0.51
CA ILE A 90 -4.66 16.94 0.17
C ILE A 90 -5.63 16.89 1.36
N ARG A 91 -5.13 16.63 2.57
CA ARG A 91 -5.94 16.63 3.80
C ARG A 91 -6.66 17.97 4.01
N LEU A 92 -5.92 19.08 3.90
CA LEU A 92 -6.49 20.42 4.05
C LEU A 92 -7.54 20.70 2.98
N ARG A 93 -7.25 20.34 1.73
CA ARG A 93 -8.18 20.52 0.61
C ARG A 93 -9.47 19.74 0.81
N ILE A 94 -9.39 18.46 1.19
CA ILE A 94 -10.56 17.63 1.54
C ILE A 94 -11.38 18.34 2.62
N LYS A 95 -10.74 18.81 3.69
CA LYS A 95 -11.44 19.48 4.79
C LYS A 95 -12.15 20.75 4.33
N ASN A 96 -11.47 21.58 3.53
CA ASN A 96 -12.00 22.87 3.07
C ASN A 96 -13.13 22.71 2.05
N GLU A 97 -13.01 21.79 1.10
CA GLU A 97 -13.99 21.64 0.01
C GLU A 97 -15.19 20.77 0.40
N THR A 98 -15.00 19.81 1.31
CA THR A 98 -16.03 18.82 1.64
C THR A 98 -16.55 18.93 3.06
N GLY A 99 -15.84 19.64 3.95
CA GLY A 99 -16.10 19.67 5.39
C GLY A 99 -15.70 18.39 6.14
N ARG A 100 -15.30 17.34 5.43
CA ARG A 100 -15.02 15.99 5.98
C ARG A 100 -13.57 15.84 6.45
N VAL A 101 -13.37 14.86 7.32
CA VAL A 101 -12.05 14.38 7.74
C VAL A 101 -12.01 12.89 7.43
N VAL A 102 -10.96 12.47 6.73
CA VAL A 102 -10.68 11.08 6.39
C VAL A 102 -9.20 10.82 6.65
N PRO A 103 -8.78 9.62 7.08
CA PRO A 103 -7.36 9.32 7.21
C PRO A 103 -6.60 9.52 5.89
N VAL A 104 -5.48 10.23 5.94
CA VAL A 104 -4.58 10.43 4.80
C VAL A 104 -3.18 9.96 5.18
N GLY A 105 -2.55 9.19 4.30
CA GLY A 105 -1.24 8.59 4.55
C GLY A 105 -0.43 8.40 3.27
N THR A 106 0.65 7.65 3.36
CA THR A 106 1.48 7.24 2.21
C THR A 106 1.92 5.79 2.35
N VAL A 107 2.38 5.19 1.26
CA VAL A 107 2.85 3.82 1.21
C VAL A 107 4.31 3.77 0.79
N GLN A 108 5.17 3.10 1.55
CA GLN A 108 6.58 2.89 1.20
C GLN A 108 7.03 1.46 1.52
N ARG A 109 8.15 1.04 0.92
CA ARG A 109 8.82 -0.21 1.28
C ARG A 109 9.40 -0.10 2.69
N THR A 110 9.53 -1.22 3.37
CA THR A 110 10.06 -1.20 4.74
C THR A 110 11.51 -0.75 4.86
N PRO A 111 12.46 -1.04 3.93
CA PRO A 111 13.80 -0.46 4.00
C PRO A 111 13.77 1.06 3.95
N ASP A 112 12.82 1.62 3.20
CA ASP A 112 12.66 3.06 3.03
C ASP A 112 12.08 3.72 4.29
N TRP A 113 11.09 3.10 4.92
CA TRP A 113 10.58 3.54 6.23
C TRP A 113 11.62 3.40 7.35
N LEU A 114 12.49 2.40 7.30
CA LEU A 114 13.43 2.10 8.38
C LEU A 114 14.71 2.94 8.33
N GLN A 115 14.93 3.74 7.28
CA GLN A 115 16.08 4.65 7.19
C GLN A 115 16.19 5.58 8.41
N ASP A 116 17.41 5.82 8.89
CA ASP A 116 17.69 6.77 9.97
C ASP A 116 17.77 8.20 9.43
N ASP A 117 16.62 8.73 9.00
CA ASP A 117 16.46 10.08 8.47
C ASP A 117 15.28 10.79 9.17
N PRO A 118 15.50 11.95 9.81
CA PRO A 118 14.44 12.75 10.43
C PRO A 118 13.28 13.11 9.48
N SER A 119 13.53 13.20 8.18
CA SER A 119 12.48 13.47 7.18
C SER A 119 11.47 12.33 7.06
N ILE A 120 11.88 11.09 7.34
CA ILE A 120 11.02 9.91 7.40
C ILE A 120 10.09 9.97 8.61
N LEU A 121 10.61 10.38 9.77
CA LEU A 121 9.79 10.61 10.97
C LEU A 121 8.76 11.73 10.74
N ALA A 122 9.17 12.84 10.12
CA ALA A 122 8.25 13.93 9.79
C ALA A 122 7.15 13.48 8.80
N MET A 123 7.47 12.61 7.84
CA MET A 123 6.49 12.02 6.93
C MET A 123 5.53 11.05 7.64
N ALA A 124 6.02 10.26 8.58
CA ALA A 124 5.20 9.41 9.44
C ALA A 124 4.26 10.22 10.35
N ASP A 125 4.75 11.34 10.92
CA ASP A 125 3.95 12.25 11.73
C ASP A 125 2.84 12.92 10.91
N ALA A 126 3.14 13.30 9.67
CA ALA A 126 2.16 13.85 8.73
C ALA A 126 1.11 12.83 8.29
N SER A 127 1.33 11.53 8.51
CA SER A 127 0.47 10.43 8.07
C SER A 127 -0.48 9.96 9.17
N ASP A 128 -1.76 9.80 8.85
CA ASP A 128 -2.75 9.08 9.66
C ASP A 128 -2.65 7.56 9.42
N VAL A 129 -2.16 7.18 8.24
CA VAL A 129 -1.89 5.79 7.83
C VAL A 129 -0.47 5.68 7.31
N ILE A 130 0.34 4.82 7.93
CA ILE A 130 1.68 4.45 7.47
C ILE A 130 1.52 3.11 6.73
N GLY A 131 1.42 3.19 5.40
CA GLY A 131 1.32 2.03 4.53
C GLY A 131 2.67 1.34 4.37
N VAL A 132 2.72 0.06 4.70
CA VAL A 132 3.94 -0.74 4.71
C VAL A 132 3.85 -1.84 3.65
N ASN A 133 4.79 -1.82 2.70
CA ASN A 133 4.94 -2.89 1.72
C ASN A 133 6.00 -3.87 2.22
N ILE A 134 5.58 -5.10 2.51
CA ILE A 134 6.42 -6.17 3.05
C ILE A 134 6.37 -7.37 2.10
N TYR A 135 7.50 -7.73 1.50
CA TYR A 135 7.57 -8.85 0.58
C TYR A 135 8.65 -9.85 1.00
N PRO A 136 8.30 -10.90 1.78
CA PRO A 136 9.26 -11.94 2.14
C PRO A 136 9.84 -12.69 0.94
N PHE A 137 9.20 -12.60 -0.23
CA PHE A 137 9.75 -13.09 -1.50
C PHE A 137 11.15 -12.51 -1.82
N TYR A 138 11.43 -11.26 -1.44
CA TYR A 138 12.75 -10.64 -1.63
C TYR A 138 13.71 -10.84 -0.45
N ASP A 139 13.25 -11.51 0.62
CA ASP A 139 14.04 -11.74 1.82
C ASP A 139 14.90 -13.01 1.69
N VAL A 140 16.22 -12.83 1.65
CA VAL A 140 17.20 -13.91 1.55
C VAL A 140 17.18 -14.86 2.76
N SER A 141 16.61 -14.40 3.87
CA SER A 141 16.48 -15.15 5.13
C SER A 141 15.12 -15.83 5.29
N PHE A 142 14.24 -15.76 4.28
CA PHE A 142 12.94 -16.43 4.33
C PHE A 142 13.08 -17.94 4.58
N ASP A 143 12.37 -18.42 5.60
CA ASP A 143 12.29 -19.84 5.93
C ASP A 143 10.87 -20.37 5.68
N PRO A 144 10.66 -21.30 4.73
CA PRO A 144 9.35 -21.88 4.47
C PRO A 144 8.79 -22.70 5.65
N PHE A 145 9.63 -23.11 6.61
CA PHE A 145 9.19 -23.76 7.85
C PHE A 145 8.77 -22.74 8.92
N GLN A 146 9.12 -21.46 8.75
CA GLN A 146 8.71 -20.34 9.60
C GLN A 146 8.22 -19.15 8.75
N PRO A 147 7.16 -19.32 7.94
CA PRO A 147 6.80 -18.36 6.89
C PRO A 147 6.31 -17.00 7.41
N GLN A 148 6.02 -16.89 8.71
CA GLN A 148 5.67 -15.63 9.37
C GLN A 148 6.88 -14.90 9.96
N ALA A 149 8.05 -15.52 10.09
CA ALA A 149 9.20 -14.95 10.81
C ALA A 149 9.68 -13.63 10.19
N SER A 150 9.87 -13.60 8.87
CA SER A 150 10.25 -12.40 8.13
C SER A 150 9.21 -11.28 8.29
N LEU A 151 7.92 -11.61 8.11
CA LEU A 151 6.81 -10.67 8.29
C LEU A 151 6.78 -10.08 9.72
N ASN A 152 6.88 -10.94 10.74
CA ASN A 152 6.89 -10.55 12.15
C ASN A 152 8.08 -9.63 12.47
N GLY A 153 9.28 -9.99 12.02
CA GLY A 153 10.49 -9.21 12.27
C GLY A 153 10.36 -7.80 11.72
N VAL A 154 9.93 -7.69 10.46
CA VAL A 154 9.75 -6.40 9.79
C VAL A 154 8.62 -5.58 10.42
N TRP A 155 7.48 -6.21 10.72
CA TRP A 155 6.35 -5.52 11.38
C TRP A 155 6.73 -4.99 12.77
N ASN A 156 7.43 -5.79 13.57
CA ASN A 156 7.88 -5.38 14.90
C ASN A 156 8.89 -4.23 14.84
N ALA A 157 9.83 -4.26 13.89
CA ALA A 157 10.77 -3.16 13.69
C ALA A 157 10.06 -1.84 13.30
N MET A 158 9.03 -1.94 12.45
CA MET A 158 8.19 -0.79 12.09
C MET A 158 7.43 -0.27 13.31
N ALA A 159 6.78 -1.15 14.08
CA ALA A 159 6.03 -0.76 15.26
C ALA A 159 6.93 -0.12 16.32
N GLU A 160 8.13 -0.65 16.53
CA GLU A 160 9.13 -0.08 17.44
C GLU A 160 9.54 1.33 17.00
N LYS A 161 9.88 1.50 15.71
CA LYS A 161 10.31 2.80 15.17
C LYS A 161 9.25 3.89 15.33
N PHE A 162 7.98 3.56 15.15
CA PHE A 162 6.88 4.53 15.16
C PHE A 162 6.08 4.54 16.48
N GLY A 163 6.59 3.90 17.53
CA GLY A 163 6.00 3.94 18.88
C GLY A 163 4.69 3.14 19.02
N GLY A 164 4.44 2.20 18.12
CA GLY A 164 3.26 1.35 18.07
C GLY A 164 2.81 1.04 16.65
N ASP A 165 1.76 0.24 16.52
CA ASP A 165 1.23 -0.23 15.25
C ASP A 165 -0.10 0.44 14.85
N GLN A 166 -0.56 1.45 15.59
CA GLN A 166 -1.91 2.01 15.43
C GLN A 166 -2.11 2.71 14.08
N LYS A 167 -1.03 3.26 13.52
CA LYS A 167 -1.02 3.87 12.19
C LYS A 167 -0.61 2.89 11.08
N LEU A 168 -0.04 1.73 11.43
CA LEU A 168 0.52 0.80 10.46
C LEU A 168 -0.58 0.03 9.72
N LEU A 169 -0.40 -0.12 8.41
CA LEU A 169 -1.25 -0.92 7.54
C LEU A 169 -0.37 -1.63 6.52
N ILE A 170 -0.40 -2.96 6.47
CA ILE A 170 0.24 -3.70 5.37
C ILE A 170 -0.57 -3.41 4.12
N THR A 171 0.02 -2.65 3.23
CA THR A 171 -0.61 -2.19 1.98
C THR A 171 -0.26 -3.08 0.81
N GLU A 172 0.83 -3.83 0.92
CA GLU A 172 1.22 -4.89 0.00
C GLU A 172 1.99 -5.97 0.72
N THR A 173 1.61 -7.21 0.45
CA THR A 173 2.44 -8.37 0.69
C THR A 173 2.04 -9.50 -0.24
N GLY A 174 2.98 -10.33 -0.67
CA GLY A 174 2.65 -11.38 -1.62
C GLY A 174 3.84 -12.24 -2.00
N TRP A 175 3.54 -13.21 -2.87
CA TRP A 175 4.52 -14.13 -3.43
C TRP A 175 4.11 -14.52 -4.85
N PRO A 176 4.99 -14.43 -5.86
CA PRO A 176 4.62 -14.70 -7.25
C PRO A 176 4.30 -16.18 -7.49
N THR A 177 3.28 -16.46 -8.29
CA THR A 177 2.85 -17.84 -8.65
C THR A 177 3.67 -18.46 -9.78
N GLY A 178 4.48 -17.67 -10.48
CA GLY A 178 5.37 -18.09 -11.56
C GLY A 178 6.40 -17.01 -11.92
N GLY A 179 7.31 -17.35 -12.83
CA GLY A 179 8.46 -16.50 -13.20
C GLY A 179 9.78 -17.02 -12.64
N THR A 180 10.80 -16.17 -12.61
CA THR A 180 12.14 -16.51 -12.11
C THR A 180 12.36 -15.94 -10.71
N PRO A 181 13.09 -16.64 -9.84
CA PRO A 181 13.57 -16.07 -8.58
C PRO A 181 14.37 -14.79 -8.80
N THR A 182 14.44 -13.95 -7.76
CA THR A 182 15.28 -12.75 -7.81
C THR A 182 16.75 -13.12 -7.68
N PHE A 183 17.64 -12.24 -8.15
CA PHE A 183 19.08 -12.43 -7.95
C PHE A 183 19.47 -12.38 -6.47
N ILE A 184 18.80 -11.54 -5.69
CA ILE A 184 19.07 -11.36 -4.27
C ILE A 184 18.59 -12.55 -3.43
N ALA A 185 17.44 -13.14 -3.75
CA ALA A 185 16.85 -14.27 -3.03
C ALA A 185 16.61 -15.48 -3.97
N PRO A 186 17.68 -16.13 -4.47
CA PRO A 186 17.57 -17.17 -5.50
C PRO A 186 16.84 -18.45 -5.01
N ASN A 187 16.74 -18.64 -3.69
CA ASN A 187 16.04 -19.78 -3.08
C ASN A 187 14.53 -19.53 -2.91
N ASN A 188 14.08 -18.28 -3.07
CA ASN A 188 12.66 -17.94 -2.98
C ASN A 188 12.02 -18.18 -4.35
N ILE A 189 11.52 -19.40 -4.56
CA ILE A 189 11.03 -19.83 -5.87
C ILE A 189 9.59 -19.34 -6.12
N PRO A 190 9.33 -18.60 -7.21
CA PRO A 190 7.97 -18.34 -7.67
C PRO A 190 7.24 -19.64 -8.00
N SER A 191 6.14 -19.91 -7.30
CA SER A 191 5.29 -21.07 -7.59
C SER A 191 3.94 -20.90 -6.91
N PHE A 192 2.90 -21.54 -7.45
CA PHE A 192 1.60 -21.62 -6.79
C PHE A 192 1.71 -22.17 -5.36
N ASN A 193 2.50 -23.22 -5.14
CA ASN A 193 2.64 -23.85 -3.82
C ASN A 193 3.26 -22.89 -2.80
N ASN A 194 4.32 -22.16 -3.16
CA ASN A 194 4.95 -21.20 -2.26
C ASN A 194 4.06 -19.98 -2.03
N ALA A 195 3.36 -19.52 -3.07
CA ALA A 195 2.39 -18.43 -2.93
C ALA A 195 1.23 -18.81 -2.02
N HIS A 196 0.69 -20.02 -2.17
CA HIS A 196 -0.36 -20.53 -1.31
C HIS A 196 0.11 -20.73 0.14
N LEU A 197 1.33 -21.24 0.34
CA LEU A 197 1.96 -21.35 1.65
C LEU A 197 2.06 -19.98 2.33
N TYR A 198 2.59 -18.98 1.64
CA TYR A 198 2.74 -17.64 2.20
C TYR A 198 1.40 -16.94 2.41
N TYR A 199 0.44 -17.10 1.50
CA TYR A 199 -0.92 -16.59 1.66
C TYR A 199 -1.56 -17.12 2.95
N ASN A 200 -1.52 -18.43 3.18
CA ASN A 200 -2.07 -19.03 4.40
C ASN A 200 -1.34 -18.53 5.66
N ALA A 201 -0.03 -18.36 5.58
CA ALA A 201 0.77 -17.79 6.66
C ALA A 201 0.35 -16.34 6.98
N PHE A 202 0.13 -15.50 5.96
CA PHE A 202 -0.34 -14.13 6.11
C PHE A 202 -1.77 -14.05 6.65
N MET A 203 -2.69 -14.89 6.17
CA MET A 203 -4.06 -14.95 6.69
C MET A 203 -4.08 -15.37 8.17
N SER A 204 -3.28 -16.37 8.54
CA SER A 204 -3.10 -16.80 9.94
C SER A 204 -2.48 -15.68 10.77
N TRP A 205 -1.47 -14.98 10.24
CA TRP A 205 -0.82 -13.85 10.90
C TRP A 205 -1.82 -12.74 11.22
N MET A 206 -2.68 -12.37 10.27
CA MET A 206 -3.71 -11.37 10.51
C MET A 206 -4.66 -11.82 11.63
N GLN A 207 -5.11 -13.08 11.59
CA GLN A 207 -6.01 -13.63 12.60
C GLN A 207 -5.39 -13.60 14.01
N THR A 208 -4.14 -14.04 14.16
CA THR A 208 -3.48 -14.12 15.48
C THR A 208 -3.15 -12.75 16.07
N HIS A 209 -3.00 -11.72 15.24
CA HIS A 209 -2.74 -10.35 15.67
C HIS A 209 -4.00 -9.47 15.71
N GLY A 210 -5.19 -10.06 15.50
CA GLY A 210 -6.46 -9.30 15.49
C GLY A 210 -6.53 -8.23 14.40
N ARG A 211 -5.79 -8.44 13.31
CA ARG A 211 -5.61 -7.48 12.24
C ARG A 211 -6.68 -7.67 11.16
N HIS A 212 -7.17 -6.54 10.65
CA HIS A 212 -8.18 -6.50 9.61
C HIS A 212 -7.84 -5.39 8.60
N GLY A 213 -7.94 -5.71 7.31
CA GLY A 213 -7.73 -4.74 6.22
C GLY A 213 -6.32 -4.69 5.65
N ASP A 214 -5.37 -5.48 6.18
CA ASP A 214 -4.07 -5.68 5.56
C ASP A 214 -4.22 -6.39 4.20
N VAL A 215 -3.40 -6.00 3.23
CA VAL A 215 -3.68 -6.21 1.80
C VAL A 215 -2.71 -7.21 1.17
N TRP A 216 -3.27 -8.28 0.59
CA TRP A 216 -2.54 -9.18 -0.31
C TRP A 216 -2.33 -8.53 -1.67
N TYR A 217 -1.09 -8.55 -2.15
CA TYR A 217 -0.69 -8.15 -3.50
C TYR A 217 -0.44 -9.40 -4.37
N SER A 218 -1.25 -9.66 -5.40
CA SER A 218 -2.43 -8.90 -5.82
C SER A 218 -3.59 -9.82 -6.22
N MET A 219 -4.73 -9.24 -6.55
CA MET A 219 -5.94 -9.99 -6.92
C MET A 219 -5.81 -10.68 -8.29
N TYR A 220 -5.12 -10.05 -9.24
CA TYR A 220 -5.03 -10.52 -10.61
C TYR A 220 -3.59 -10.44 -11.08
N ASP A 221 -3.17 -11.43 -11.85
CA ASP A 221 -1.90 -11.34 -12.58
C ASP A 221 -1.92 -10.11 -13.51
N PRO A 222 -0.76 -9.49 -13.76
CA PRO A 222 -0.63 -8.40 -14.73
C PRO A 222 -1.26 -8.76 -16.06
N ARG A 223 -1.89 -7.78 -16.73
CA ARG A 223 -2.25 -7.98 -18.12
C ARG A 223 -0.98 -8.12 -18.97
N PRO A 224 -1.00 -8.87 -20.08
CA PRO A 224 0.20 -9.08 -20.91
C PRO A 224 0.88 -7.78 -21.39
N GLU A 225 0.11 -6.71 -21.56
CA GLU A 225 0.59 -5.38 -21.94
C GLU A 225 1.17 -4.56 -20.78
N GLU A 226 0.90 -4.94 -19.54
CA GLU A 226 1.42 -4.27 -18.34
C GLU A 226 2.84 -4.73 -18.07
N LYS A 227 3.81 -3.91 -18.48
CA LYS A 227 5.20 -4.08 -18.10
C LYS A 227 5.47 -3.33 -16.81
N PHE A 228 5.45 -4.06 -15.70
CA PHE A 228 5.96 -3.54 -14.44
C PHE A 228 7.49 -3.69 -14.44
N THR A 229 8.21 -2.59 -14.34
CA THR A 229 9.61 -2.61 -13.92
C THR A 229 9.62 -2.81 -12.41
N PHE A 230 9.56 -4.06 -11.97
CA PHE A 230 9.91 -4.39 -10.59
C PHE A 230 11.43 -4.37 -10.52
N ASP A 231 11.98 -3.28 -9.98
CA ASP A 231 13.42 -3.17 -9.77
C ASP A 231 13.81 -4.13 -8.65
N VAL A 232 14.58 -5.15 -9.01
CA VAL A 232 15.25 -6.10 -8.11
C VAL A 232 16.42 -5.45 -7.38
#